data_AF-A0A6H0SJC5-F1
#
_entry.id   AF-A0A6H0SJC5-F1
#
_cell.length_a   1.000
_cell.length_b   1.000
_cell.length_c   1.000
_cell.angle_alpha   90.00
_cell.angle_beta   90.00
_cell.angle_gamma   90.00
#
_symmetry.space_group_name_H-M   'P 1'
#
loop_
_entity.id
_entity.type
_entity.pdbx_description
1 polymer ?
#
loop_
_entity_poly.entity_id
_entity_poly.type
_entity_poly.pdbx_seq_one_letter_code
_entity_poly.pdbx_strand_id
1 'polypeptide(L)'
;MRIRSFIALSVMALLMNGCSASESPTPTAEPVKSASAPANPTVAATNPETELAENSIAPASTEPTDSALTGQEWADSKIQMWKDNSGIKSTRGFLYPYNLMTSWESPKEGVLKIYLDNSMIFNRDGMQESYQTREDELRVMGLVMFESVGEKSPELESVTFATEDGKNSGTYTRARTGADPNDRKAWAKEKYAQWLSGMNDVYESMCHAEITTLEVYRNCLPSDPHAYVDKVTSPAFGELVVTIKDGPWMDGTYDMPASSFVSGNMIIKINDKAAVGEQVEKLTVIARDGEDTGTALREEWMQ
;
A
#
# COMPACT_ATOMS: atom_id res chain seq x y z
N MET A 1 -25.44 -23.43 17.47
CA MET A 1 -24.22 -23.33 18.31
C MET A 1 -23.09 -24.05 17.58
N ARG A 2 -22.30 -23.33 16.80
CA ARG A 2 -21.05 -23.81 16.18
C ARG A 2 -20.06 -22.65 16.31
N ILE A 3 -19.07 -22.88 17.17
CA ILE A 3 -17.98 -21.98 17.52
C ILE A 3 -17.07 -21.90 16.28
N ARG A 4 -16.87 -20.69 15.74
CA ARG A 4 -15.81 -20.44 14.75
C ARG A 4 -14.61 -19.89 15.52
N SER A 5 -13.58 -20.72 15.60
CA SER A 5 -12.32 -20.48 16.27
C SER A 5 -11.46 -19.49 15.48
N PHE A 6 -10.95 -18.51 16.22
CA PHE A 6 -9.60 -17.93 16.19
C PHE A 6 -8.86 -17.81 14.85
N ILE A 7 -8.73 -16.57 14.37
CA ILE A 7 -7.72 -16.16 13.40
C ILE A 7 -6.35 -16.28 14.07
N ALA A 8 -5.51 -17.14 13.51
CA ALA A 8 -4.10 -17.25 13.84
C ALA A 8 -3.35 -16.06 13.22
N LEU A 9 -2.86 -15.16 14.07
CA LEU A 9 -1.78 -14.25 13.67
C LEU A 9 -0.50 -15.10 13.53
N SER A 10 -0.14 -15.41 12.29
CA SER A 10 1.18 -15.96 11.98
C SER A 10 2.21 -14.83 12.06
N VAL A 11 2.77 -14.65 13.25
CA VAL A 11 3.99 -13.86 13.50
C VAL A 11 5.14 -14.57 12.80
N MET A 12 5.63 -13.99 11.71
CA MET A 12 6.86 -14.47 11.07
C MET A 12 8.05 -13.86 11.81
N ALA A 13 8.58 -14.61 12.77
CA ALA A 13 9.84 -14.32 13.43
C ALA A 13 11.00 -14.56 12.46
N LEU A 14 11.85 -13.55 12.25
CA LEU A 14 13.22 -13.75 11.73
C LEU A 14 14.21 -13.36 12.82
N LEU A 15 14.97 -14.37 13.22
CA LEU A 15 15.90 -14.40 14.34
C LEU A 15 17.18 -13.61 14.02
N MET A 16 17.60 -12.77 14.96
CA MET A 16 18.95 -12.20 15.06
C MET A 16 19.94 -13.25 15.58
N ASN A 17 21.08 -13.44 14.90
CA ASN A 17 22.45 -13.33 15.44
C ASN A 17 23.48 -14.17 14.67
N GLY A 18 24.54 -13.50 14.24
CA GLY A 18 25.81 -14.08 13.82
C GLY A 18 26.94 -13.08 14.03
N CYS A 19 27.35 -12.88 15.29
CA CYS A 19 28.55 -12.11 15.64
C CYS A 19 29.82 -12.84 15.18
N SER A 20 30.71 -12.14 14.48
CA SER A 20 32.16 -12.30 14.65
C SER A 20 32.82 -10.96 14.38
N ALA A 21 33.44 -10.42 15.43
CA ALA A 21 34.20 -9.18 15.43
C ALA A 21 35.56 -9.36 14.74
N SER A 22 36.06 -8.28 14.12
CA SER A 22 37.47 -7.91 14.25
C SER A 22 37.72 -6.45 13.80
N GLU A 23 38.15 -5.66 14.80
CA GLU A 23 39.17 -4.62 14.78
C GLU A 23 39.07 -3.41 13.81
N SER A 24 38.74 -2.25 14.41
CA SER A 24 39.17 -0.93 13.94
C SER A 24 40.69 -0.79 13.96
N PRO A 25 41.23 0.03 13.04
CA PRO A 25 42.09 1.10 13.51
C PRO A 25 41.76 2.46 12.85
N THR A 26 41.71 3.50 13.66
CA THR A 26 41.97 4.91 13.28
C THR A 26 43.30 5.32 13.93
N PRO A 27 43.88 6.52 13.69
CA PRO A 27 43.80 7.47 12.56
C PRO A 27 45.20 7.93 12.09
N THR A 28 45.35 8.57 10.91
CA THR A 28 46.35 9.68 10.80
C THR A 28 46.11 10.64 9.63
N ALA A 29 46.04 11.92 10.00
CA ALA A 29 46.50 13.15 9.32
C ALA A 29 45.85 13.64 8.00
N GLU A 30 45.06 14.71 8.13
CA GLU A 30 45.10 15.84 7.18
C GLU A 30 46.45 16.60 7.29
N PRO A 31 46.82 17.45 6.31
CA PRO A 31 46.44 18.86 6.46
C PRO A 31 46.11 19.64 5.15
N VAL A 32 44.96 20.35 5.20
CA VAL A 32 44.83 21.83 5.16
C VAL A 32 44.86 22.63 3.81
N LYS A 33 43.83 23.51 3.71
CA LYS A 33 43.66 24.82 3.01
C LYS A 33 43.31 24.80 1.51
N SER A 34 42.45 25.67 0.95
CA SER A 34 41.78 26.92 1.37
C SER A 34 40.62 27.15 0.38
N ALA A 35 39.39 27.45 0.81
CA ALA A 35 38.78 28.78 1.00
C ALA A 35 38.08 29.40 -0.25
N SER A 36 36.84 29.85 0.01
CA SER A 36 36.11 31.01 -0.56
C SER A 36 35.10 30.78 -1.70
N ALA A 37 33.81 30.87 -1.34
CA ALA A 37 32.75 31.52 -2.14
C ALA A 37 32.87 33.07 -2.00
N PRO A 38 32.09 33.97 -2.66
CA PRO A 38 30.84 33.77 -3.44
C PRO A 38 30.74 34.62 -4.75
N ALA A 39 29.63 34.52 -5.50
CA ALA A 39 28.78 35.64 -5.97
C ALA A 39 27.91 35.31 -7.22
N ASN A 40 26.65 35.77 -7.18
CA ASN A 40 25.71 35.91 -8.30
C ASN A 40 26.21 36.90 -9.38
N PRO A 41 25.55 36.92 -10.55
CA PRO A 41 24.77 38.14 -10.84
C PRO A 41 23.40 37.92 -11.49
N THR A 42 22.51 38.86 -11.17
CA THR A 42 21.22 39.18 -11.78
C THR A 42 21.43 40.04 -13.03
N VAL A 43 20.65 39.84 -14.11
CA VAL A 43 20.33 40.89 -15.11
C VAL A 43 18.87 40.73 -15.57
N ALA A 44 18.20 41.88 -15.72
CA ALA A 44 16.76 42.05 -15.92
C ALA A 44 16.32 42.26 -17.40
N ALA A 45 15.08 41.84 -17.65
CA ALA A 45 13.98 42.43 -18.44
C ALA A 45 14.18 42.96 -19.88
N THR A 46 13.30 42.53 -20.80
CA THR A 46 12.45 43.44 -21.61
C THR A 46 11.21 42.71 -22.19
N ASN A 47 10.03 43.33 -22.05
CA ASN A 47 8.75 43.01 -22.74
C ASN A 47 8.61 43.84 -24.05
N PRO A 48 7.65 43.50 -24.91
CA PRO A 48 6.47 44.37 -25.15
C PRO A 48 5.14 43.56 -25.17
N GLU A 49 4.06 43.96 -24.48
CA GLU A 49 2.98 44.92 -24.88
C GLU A 49 2.33 44.55 -26.24
N THR A 50 1.01 44.38 -26.46
CA THR A 50 -0.25 45.02 -25.97
C THR A 50 -1.43 44.13 -26.48
N GLU A 51 -2.58 43.90 -25.84
CA GLU A 51 -3.84 44.69 -25.80
C GLU A 51 -4.89 43.90 -24.97
N LEU A 52 -5.39 44.45 -23.86
CA LEU A 52 -6.70 45.11 -23.68
C LEU A 52 -7.94 44.19 -23.80
N ALA A 53 -8.60 43.94 -22.66
CA ALA A 53 -10.00 44.36 -22.45
C ALA A 53 -10.43 44.14 -20.99
N GLU A 54 -11.03 45.19 -20.43
CA GLU A 54 -11.61 45.34 -19.11
C GLU A 54 -12.76 44.35 -18.85
N ASN A 55 -12.84 43.79 -17.65
CA ASN A 55 -14.05 43.86 -16.84
C ASN A 55 -13.76 43.46 -15.38
N SER A 56 -13.93 44.44 -14.51
CA SER A 56 -13.87 44.33 -13.05
C SER A 56 -15.08 43.55 -12.54
N ILE A 57 -14.84 42.46 -11.82
CA ILE A 57 -15.77 41.88 -10.85
C ILE A 57 -14.93 41.55 -9.61
N ALA A 58 -15.32 42.10 -8.46
CA ALA A 58 -14.73 41.82 -7.16
C ALA A 58 -14.64 40.30 -6.90
N PRO A 59 -13.66 39.81 -6.12
CA PRO A 59 -13.62 38.39 -5.77
C PRO A 59 -14.87 38.06 -4.98
N ALA A 60 -15.74 37.25 -5.58
CA ALA A 60 -16.80 36.58 -4.84
C ALA A 60 -16.12 35.72 -3.77
N SER A 61 -16.51 35.92 -2.51
CA SER A 61 -16.24 34.94 -1.46
C SER A 61 -16.79 33.61 -1.93
N THR A 62 -15.92 32.71 -2.37
CA THR A 62 -16.23 31.31 -2.52
C THR A 62 -16.36 30.75 -1.12
N GLU A 63 -17.58 30.76 -0.57
CA GLU A 63 -17.95 29.74 0.41
C GLU A 63 -17.65 28.37 -0.23
N PRO A 64 -17.07 27.42 0.52
CA PRO A 64 -16.85 26.09 -0.02
C PRO A 64 -18.21 25.50 -0.35
N THR A 65 -18.48 25.28 -1.63
CA THR A 65 -19.58 24.44 -2.08
C THR A 65 -19.40 23.10 -1.39
N ASP A 66 -20.24 22.81 -0.39
CA ASP A 66 -20.40 21.47 0.17
C ASP A 66 -20.62 20.52 -1.01
N SER A 67 -19.59 19.74 -1.35
CA SER A 67 -19.72 18.71 -2.35
C SER A 67 -20.72 17.70 -1.81
N ALA A 68 -21.92 17.65 -2.37
CA ALA A 68 -22.96 16.74 -1.92
C ALA A 68 -22.40 15.31 -1.85
N LEU A 69 -22.43 14.71 -0.65
CA LEU A 69 -21.98 13.34 -0.42
C LEU A 69 -22.95 12.38 -1.12
N THR A 70 -22.61 11.97 -2.34
CA THR A 70 -23.48 11.09 -3.14
C THR A 70 -23.45 9.63 -2.67
N GLY A 71 -22.48 9.26 -1.81
CA GLY A 71 -22.26 7.88 -1.37
C GLY A 71 -22.76 7.56 0.04
N GLN A 72 -23.46 8.46 0.74
CA GLN A 72 -23.74 8.25 2.17
C GLN A 72 -24.62 7.02 2.45
N GLU A 73 -25.68 6.79 1.67
CA GLU A 73 -26.53 5.61 1.84
C GLU A 73 -25.74 4.31 1.61
N TRP A 74 -24.83 4.33 0.63
CA TRP A 74 -23.88 3.25 0.40
C TRP A 74 -22.96 3.05 1.61
N ALA A 75 -22.39 4.11 2.16
CA ALA A 75 -21.52 4.06 3.34
C ALA A 75 -22.24 3.43 4.55
N ASP A 76 -23.45 3.90 4.84
CA ASP A 76 -24.30 3.39 5.92
C ASP A 76 -24.55 1.88 5.73
N SER A 77 -24.80 1.44 4.49
CA SER A 77 -24.98 0.02 4.17
C SER A 77 -23.71 -0.81 4.42
N LYS A 78 -22.51 -0.27 4.15
CA LYS A 78 -21.24 -0.98 4.41
C LYS A 78 -20.90 -1.07 5.88
N ILE A 79 -21.18 -0.02 6.65
CA ILE A 79 -21.05 -0.06 8.11
C ILE A 79 -22.05 -1.04 8.70
N GLN A 80 -23.28 -1.10 8.18
CA GLN A 80 -24.24 -2.12 8.60
C GLN A 80 -23.76 -3.53 8.28
N MET A 81 -23.26 -3.77 7.06
CA MET A 81 -22.69 -5.06 6.67
C MET A 81 -21.55 -5.50 7.58
N TRP A 82 -20.65 -4.57 7.94
CA TRP A 82 -19.54 -4.90 8.84
C TRP A 82 -20.03 -5.27 10.25
N LYS A 83 -21.02 -4.54 10.79
CA LYS A 83 -21.67 -4.89 12.06
C LYS A 83 -22.31 -6.28 12.00
N ASP A 84 -23.01 -6.60 10.92
CA ASP A 84 -23.68 -7.89 10.72
C ASP A 84 -22.66 -9.03 10.65
N ASN A 85 -21.59 -8.86 9.87
CA ASN A 85 -20.48 -9.82 9.78
C ASN A 85 -19.79 -10.03 11.14
N SER A 86 -19.76 -9.00 11.99
CA SER A 86 -19.17 -9.04 13.32
C SER A 86 -20.14 -9.49 14.41
N GLY A 87 -21.43 -9.67 14.09
CA GLY A 87 -22.46 -10.07 15.05
C GLY A 87 -22.79 -9.01 16.12
N ILE A 88 -22.55 -7.72 15.83
CA ILE A 88 -22.77 -6.62 16.77
C ILE A 88 -23.94 -5.73 16.34
N LYS A 89 -24.53 -5.01 17.29
CA LYS A 89 -25.71 -4.15 17.03
C LYS A 89 -25.38 -2.68 16.83
N SER A 90 -24.21 -2.23 17.28
CA SER A 90 -23.75 -0.84 17.18
C SER A 90 -22.23 -0.82 17.04
N THR A 91 -21.68 0.27 16.50
CA THR A 91 -20.23 0.46 16.34
C THR A 91 -19.48 0.41 17.67
N ARG A 92 -20.11 0.84 18.78
CA ARG A 92 -19.58 0.68 20.14
C ARG A 92 -19.35 -0.78 20.56
N GLY A 93 -19.98 -1.73 19.87
CA GLY A 93 -19.81 -3.17 20.12
C GLY A 93 -18.56 -3.77 19.49
N PHE A 94 -17.86 -3.06 18.60
CA PHE A 94 -16.58 -3.53 18.09
C PHE A 94 -15.54 -3.64 19.20
N LEU A 95 -14.43 -4.35 18.93
CA LEU A 95 -13.25 -4.27 19.77
C LEU A 95 -12.49 -2.96 19.49
N TYR A 96 -11.69 -2.54 20.46
CA TYR A 96 -10.73 -1.48 20.25
C TYR A 96 -9.77 -1.84 19.10
N PRO A 97 -9.39 -0.89 18.23
CA PRO A 97 -9.75 0.54 18.23
C PRO A 97 -11.07 0.91 17.51
N TYR A 98 -11.70 -0.02 16.81
CA TYR A 98 -12.89 0.25 15.98
C TYR A 98 -14.12 0.71 16.77
N ASN A 99 -14.17 0.43 18.08
CA ASN A 99 -15.23 0.94 18.95
C ASN A 99 -15.17 2.46 19.19
N LEU A 100 -14.08 3.11 18.78
CA LEU A 100 -13.90 4.57 18.80
C LEU A 100 -14.49 5.27 17.57
N MET A 101 -15.13 4.53 16.65
CA MET A 101 -15.80 5.12 15.49
C MET A 101 -16.91 6.10 15.90
N THR A 102 -16.76 7.36 15.54
CA THR A 102 -17.71 8.44 15.87
C THR A 102 -18.63 8.78 14.70
N SER A 103 -18.09 8.77 13.47
CA SER A 103 -18.85 9.03 12.25
C SER A 103 -18.17 8.39 11.03
N TRP A 104 -18.87 8.39 9.90
CA TRP A 104 -18.35 7.96 8.61
C TRP A 104 -19.06 8.72 7.49
N GLU A 105 -18.37 8.86 6.37
CA GLU A 105 -18.87 9.51 5.18
C GLU A 105 -18.39 8.84 3.91
N SER A 106 -19.08 9.14 2.81
CA SER A 106 -18.65 8.71 1.50
C SER A 106 -18.95 9.79 0.45
N PRO A 107 -17.92 10.35 -0.20
CA PRO A 107 -18.13 11.33 -1.27
C PRO A 107 -18.83 10.71 -2.49
N LYS A 108 -18.56 9.43 -2.74
CA LYS A 108 -19.15 8.62 -3.82
C LYS A 108 -19.05 7.14 -3.46
N GLU A 109 -19.94 6.33 -4.03
CA GLU A 109 -19.85 4.87 -3.90
C GLU A 109 -18.44 4.35 -4.20
N GLY A 110 -18.00 3.40 -3.39
CA GLY A 110 -16.67 2.81 -3.46
C GLY A 110 -15.62 3.48 -2.57
N VAL A 111 -15.86 4.70 -2.07
CA VAL A 111 -14.91 5.40 -1.18
C VAL A 111 -15.54 5.60 0.19
N LEU A 112 -14.98 4.95 1.21
CA LEU A 112 -15.44 5.07 2.59
C LEU A 112 -14.39 5.77 3.46
N LYS A 113 -14.82 6.79 4.21
CA LYS A 113 -14.00 7.46 5.22
C LYS A 113 -14.65 7.33 6.59
N ILE A 114 -13.87 6.89 7.56
CA ILE A 114 -14.31 6.62 8.93
C ILE A 114 -13.51 7.48 9.90
N TYR A 115 -14.21 8.14 10.80
CA TYR A 115 -13.63 9.01 11.81
C TYR A 115 -13.61 8.32 13.17
N LEU A 116 -12.46 8.42 13.83
CA LEU A 116 -12.20 7.89 15.16
C LEU A 116 -12.07 9.04 16.15
N ASP A 117 -12.61 8.83 17.35
CA ASP A 117 -12.42 9.71 18.48
C ASP A 117 -10.92 9.94 18.74
N ASN A 118 -10.56 11.18 19.08
CA ASN A 118 -9.17 11.59 19.31
C ASN A 118 -8.53 10.92 20.55
N SER A 119 -9.29 10.14 21.34
CA SER A 119 -8.78 9.30 22.43
C SER A 119 -8.07 8.02 21.97
N MET A 120 -7.96 7.77 20.65
CA MET A 120 -7.17 6.67 20.12
C MET A 120 -5.72 6.71 20.64
N ILE A 121 -5.31 5.61 21.26
CA ILE A 121 -3.93 5.33 21.68
C ILE A 121 -3.31 4.41 20.62
N PHE A 122 -2.35 4.96 19.87
CA PHE A 122 -1.58 4.21 18.89
C PHE A 122 -0.59 3.25 19.55
N ASN A 123 -0.31 2.13 18.89
CA ASN A 123 0.54 1.05 19.37
C ASN A 123 0.16 0.55 20.78
N ARG A 124 -1.15 0.43 21.05
CA ARG A 124 -1.64 0.15 22.41
C ARG A 124 -1.17 -1.21 22.94
N ASP A 125 -1.06 -2.21 22.07
CA ASP A 125 -0.62 -3.56 22.41
C ASP A 125 0.92 -3.71 22.42
N GLY A 126 1.65 -2.69 21.95
CA GLY A 126 3.11 -2.72 21.85
C GLY A 126 3.64 -3.66 20.78
N MET A 127 2.79 -4.12 19.85
CA MET A 127 3.16 -5.10 18.83
C MET A 127 3.70 -4.46 17.55
N GLN A 128 3.61 -3.14 17.41
CA GLN A 128 4.16 -2.47 16.23
C GLN A 128 5.69 -2.48 16.27
N GLU A 129 6.26 -2.74 15.10
CA GLU A 129 7.69 -2.59 14.88
C GLU A 129 8.10 -1.12 15.00
N SER A 130 9.37 -0.89 15.34
CA SER A 130 9.88 0.47 15.61
C SER A 130 9.79 1.43 14.41
N TYR A 131 9.71 0.89 13.19
CA TYR A 131 9.58 1.66 11.96
C TYR A 131 8.12 1.93 11.58
N GLN A 132 7.14 1.25 12.20
CA GLN A 132 5.73 1.43 11.88
C GLN A 132 5.19 2.73 12.50
N THR A 133 4.27 3.35 11.77
CA THR A 133 3.70 4.66 12.06
C THR A 133 2.24 4.55 12.46
N ARG A 134 1.67 5.68 12.90
CA ARG A 134 0.24 5.78 13.24
C ARG A 134 -0.63 5.57 12.01
N GLU A 135 -0.15 6.05 10.87
CA GLU A 135 -0.76 5.92 9.56
C GLU A 135 -0.81 4.45 9.12
N ASP A 136 0.22 3.65 9.45
CA ASP A 136 0.22 2.20 9.21
C ASP A 136 -0.88 1.50 10.02
N GLU A 137 -1.04 1.85 11.30
CA GLU A 137 -2.12 1.29 12.15
C GLU A 137 -3.50 1.57 11.53
N LEU A 138 -3.73 2.81 11.10
CA LEU A 138 -4.99 3.22 10.47
C LEU A 138 -5.18 2.56 9.09
N ARG A 139 -4.11 2.33 8.33
CA ARG A 139 -4.16 1.60 7.06
C ARG A 139 -4.54 0.13 7.29
N VAL A 140 -3.96 -0.51 8.31
CA VAL A 140 -4.32 -1.88 8.72
C VAL A 140 -5.77 -1.96 9.18
N MET A 141 -6.28 -0.95 9.90
CA MET A 141 -7.71 -0.86 10.22
C MET A 141 -8.58 -0.83 8.95
N GLY A 142 -8.13 -0.08 7.93
CA GLY A 142 -8.74 -0.06 6.59
C GLY A 142 -8.79 -1.45 5.95
N LEU A 143 -7.66 -2.16 5.95
CA LEU A 143 -7.54 -3.53 5.44
C LEU A 143 -8.52 -4.49 6.15
N VAL A 144 -8.57 -4.50 7.48
CA VAL A 144 -9.46 -5.41 8.24
C VAL A 144 -10.93 -5.18 7.90
N MET A 145 -11.35 -3.93 7.75
CA MET A 145 -12.69 -3.66 7.26
C MET A 145 -12.87 -4.16 5.83
N PHE A 146 -11.89 -3.89 4.97
CA PHE A 146 -11.90 -4.30 3.56
C PHE A 146 -12.05 -5.81 3.41
N GLU A 147 -11.33 -6.62 4.20
CA GLU A 147 -11.48 -8.08 4.24
C GLU A 147 -12.88 -8.50 4.70
N SER A 148 -13.48 -7.78 5.64
CA SER A 148 -14.81 -8.11 6.15
C SER A 148 -15.92 -7.86 5.11
N VAL A 149 -15.90 -6.72 4.41
CA VAL A 149 -17.01 -6.31 3.54
C VAL A 149 -16.71 -6.38 2.04
N GLY A 150 -15.42 -6.39 1.67
CA GLY A 150 -14.94 -6.23 0.30
C GLY A 150 -15.25 -7.42 -0.60
N GLU A 151 -15.37 -8.63 -0.05
CA GLU A 151 -15.79 -9.81 -0.82
C GLU A 151 -17.19 -9.61 -1.42
N LYS A 152 -18.12 -9.05 -0.62
CA LYS A 152 -19.51 -8.78 -1.04
C LYS A 152 -19.70 -7.37 -1.61
N SER A 153 -18.62 -6.60 -1.74
CA SER A 153 -18.63 -5.21 -2.20
C SER A 153 -17.53 -5.02 -3.25
N PRO A 154 -17.69 -5.59 -4.46
CA PRO A 154 -16.70 -5.48 -5.52
C PRO A 154 -16.43 -4.01 -5.94
N GLU A 155 -17.40 -3.13 -5.71
CA GLU A 155 -17.31 -1.69 -5.94
C GLU A 155 -16.52 -0.92 -4.86
N LEU A 156 -16.19 -1.55 -3.73
CA LEU A 156 -15.37 -0.92 -2.69
C LEU A 156 -13.95 -0.74 -3.21
N GLU A 157 -13.50 0.51 -3.29
CA GLU A 157 -12.18 0.90 -3.80
C GLU A 157 -11.23 1.31 -2.67
N SER A 158 -11.71 2.03 -1.67
CA SER A 158 -10.85 2.47 -0.56
C SER A 158 -11.59 2.61 0.76
N VAL A 159 -10.87 2.32 1.85
CA VAL A 159 -11.29 2.60 3.21
C VAL A 159 -10.22 3.45 3.88
N THR A 160 -10.62 4.63 4.36
CA THR A 160 -9.76 5.55 5.10
C THR A 160 -10.22 5.60 6.55
N PHE A 161 -9.31 5.38 7.49
CA PHE A 161 -9.51 5.72 8.90
C PHE A 161 -8.72 6.98 9.24
N ALA A 162 -9.37 7.93 9.93
CA ALA A 162 -8.75 9.16 10.36
C ALA A 162 -9.17 9.53 11.78
N THR A 163 -8.30 10.22 12.53
CA THR A 163 -8.71 10.89 13.78
C THR A 163 -9.58 12.10 13.46
N GLU A 164 -10.53 12.44 14.33
CA GLU A 164 -11.44 13.59 14.13
C GLU A 164 -10.71 14.92 13.95
N ASP A 165 -9.56 15.09 14.60
CA ASP A 165 -8.72 16.28 14.43
C ASP A 165 -7.94 16.31 13.10
N GLY A 166 -8.06 15.26 12.29
CA GLY A 166 -7.40 15.12 10.99
C GLY A 166 -5.88 14.96 11.06
N LYS A 167 -5.28 14.82 12.26
CA LYS A 167 -3.82 14.76 12.41
C LYS A 167 -3.23 13.45 11.90
N ASN A 168 -3.96 12.34 11.99
CA ASN A 168 -3.51 11.04 11.54
C ASN A 168 -4.58 10.44 10.62
N SER A 169 -4.15 9.83 9.52
CA SER A 169 -5.03 9.19 8.55
C SER A 169 -4.29 8.08 7.82
N GLY A 170 -4.92 6.92 7.68
CA GLY A 170 -4.40 5.80 6.89
C GLY A 170 -5.47 5.30 5.92
N THR A 171 -5.07 5.03 4.67
CA THR A 171 -5.98 4.58 3.61
C THR A 171 -5.52 3.26 3.03
N TYR A 172 -6.39 2.26 3.10
CA TYR A 172 -6.23 1.02 2.34
C TYR A 172 -7.00 1.14 1.01
N THR A 173 -6.38 0.69 -0.08
CA THR A 173 -6.96 0.77 -1.43
C THR A 173 -6.85 -0.55 -2.18
N ARG A 174 -7.86 -0.80 -3.01
CA ARG A 174 -7.90 -1.86 -4.02
C ARG A 174 -6.86 -1.67 -5.12
N ALA A 175 -6.41 -0.44 -5.33
CA ALA A 175 -5.45 -0.05 -6.37
C ALA A 175 -5.88 -0.45 -7.80
N ARG A 176 -7.18 -0.32 -8.14
CA ARG A 176 -7.63 -0.50 -9.51
C ARG A 176 -7.07 0.58 -10.44
N THR A 177 -6.80 0.18 -11.67
CA THR A 177 -6.40 1.08 -12.76
C THR A 177 -7.55 1.40 -13.70
N GLY A 178 -8.68 0.70 -13.54
CA GLY A 178 -9.81 0.76 -14.48
C GLY A 178 -9.58 -0.08 -15.73
N ALA A 179 -8.74 -1.13 -15.63
CA ALA A 179 -8.47 -2.01 -16.75
C ALA A 179 -9.73 -2.77 -17.17
N ASP A 180 -9.94 -2.92 -18.48
CA ASP A 180 -10.92 -3.89 -18.97
C ASP A 180 -10.42 -5.29 -18.59
N PRO A 181 -11.18 -6.06 -17.77
CA PRO A 181 -10.75 -7.38 -17.35
C PRO A 181 -10.62 -8.35 -18.53
N ASN A 182 -11.13 -8.04 -19.72
CA ASN A 182 -10.98 -8.84 -20.95
C ASN A 182 -9.68 -8.55 -21.70
N ASP A 183 -9.11 -7.35 -21.59
CA ASP A 183 -7.81 -7.01 -22.14
C ASP A 183 -6.71 -7.58 -21.22
N ARG A 184 -6.07 -8.67 -21.67
CA ARG A 184 -5.00 -9.36 -20.93
C ARG A 184 -3.85 -8.43 -20.53
N LYS A 185 -3.50 -7.46 -21.38
CA LYS A 185 -2.37 -6.56 -21.12
C LYS A 185 -2.76 -5.52 -20.08
N ALA A 186 -3.96 -4.94 -20.19
CA ALA A 186 -4.47 -4.01 -19.19
C ALA A 186 -4.66 -4.70 -17.84
N TRP A 187 -5.25 -5.91 -17.83
CA TRP A 187 -5.43 -6.71 -16.62
C TRP A 187 -4.10 -7.06 -15.95
N ALA A 188 -3.09 -7.52 -16.70
CA ALA A 188 -1.76 -7.79 -16.14
C ALA A 188 -1.09 -6.54 -15.54
N LYS A 189 -1.27 -5.38 -16.17
CA LYS A 189 -0.79 -4.08 -15.65
C LYS A 189 -1.51 -3.70 -14.35
N GLU A 190 -2.82 -3.93 -14.28
CA GLU A 190 -3.57 -3.70 -13.05
C GLU A 190 -3.07 -4.61 -11.92
N LYS A 191 -2.85 -5.91 -12.19
CA LYS A 191 -2.33 -6.82 -11.16
C LYS A 191 -0.94 -6.44 -10.68
N TYR A 192 -0.09 -5.95 -11.59
CA TYR A 192 1.19 -5.36 -11.20
C TYR A 192 1.02 -4.11 -10.31
N ALA A 193 0.07 -3.23 -10.62
CA ALA A 193 -0.21 -2.05 -9.79
C ALA A 193 -0.75 -2.44 -8.40
N GLN A 194 -1.63 -3.44 -8.33
CA GLN A 194 -2.14 -4.00 -7.08
C GLN A 194 -0.99 -4.57 -6.23
N TRP A 195 -0.13 -5.39 -6.86
CA TRP A 195 1.06 -5.90 -6.20
C TRP A 195 1.94 -4.77 -5.65
N LEU A 196 2.30 -3.78 -6.47
CA LEU A 196 3.18 -2.68 -6.06
C LEU A 196 2.57 -1.83 -4.94
N SER A 197 1.27 -1.57 -5.00
CA SER A 197 0.53 -0.94 -3.89
C SER A 197 0.59 -1.78 -2.63
N GLY A 198 0.49 -3.11 -2.74
CA GLY A 198 0.64 -4.02 -1.60
C GLY A 198 2.05 -4.00 -1.02
N MET A 199 3.08 -3.82 -1.85
CA MET A 199 4.45 -3.62 -1.38
C MET A 199 4.61 -2.28 -0.67
N ASN A 200 3.99 -1.21 -1.17
CA ASN A 200 3.94 0.07 -0.48
C ASN A 200 3.32 -0.07 0.92
N ASP A 201 2.16 -0.72 1.01
CA ASP A 201 1.45 -0.89 2.30
C ASP A 201 2.30 -1.60 3.38
N VAL A 202 3.26 -2.44 2.96
CA VAL A 202 4.14 -3.18 3.86
C VAL A 202 5.42 -2.41 4.17
N TYR A 203 6.03 -1.78 3.17
CA TYR A 203 7.42 -1.31 3.26
C TYR A 203 7.57 0.20 3.28
N GLU A 204 6.53 1.00 3.00
CA GLU A 204 6.59 2.47 2.94
C GLU A 204 7.32 3.07 4.14
N SER A 205 6.90 2.71 5.36
CA SER A 205 7.46 3.26 6.59
C SER A 205 8.87 2.76 6.91
N MET A 206 9.16 1.49 6.59
CA MET A 206 10.50 0.92 6.71
C MET A 206 11.49 1.59 5.74
N CYS A 207 11.02 1.89 4.52
CA CYS A 207 11.80 2.53 3.47
C CYS A 207 11.86 4.06 3.60
N HIS A 208 11.05 4.64 4.49
CA HIS A 208 10.86 6.08 4.63
C HIS A 208 10.54 6.77 3.28
N ALA A 209 9.82 6.08 2.40
CA ALA A 209 9.51 6.54 1.06
C ALA A 209 8.26 5.83 0.49
N GLU A 210 7.44 6.58 -0.24
CA GLU A 210 6.30 6.03 -0.97
C GLU A 210 6.77 5.19 -2.17
N ILE A 211 6.44 3.90 -2.17
CA ILE A 211 6.87 2.92 -3.17
C ILE A 211 5.90 2.94 -4.36
N THR A 212 6.09 3.93 -5.23
CA THR A 212 5.29 4.09 -6.47
C THR A 212 5.98 3.48 -7.70
N THR A 213 7.25 3.09 -7.58
CA THR A 213 8.04 2.48 -8.65
C THR A 213 8.99 1.41 -8.09
N LEU A 214 9.42 0.49 -8.96
CA LEU A 214 10.46 -0.49 -8.61
C LEU A 214 11.80 0.14 -8.29
N GLU A 215 12.10 1.33 -8.82
CA GLU A 215 13.35 2.04 -8.50
C GLU A 215 13.38 2.45 -7.03
N VAL A 216 12.30 3.05 -6.53
CA VAL A 216 12.18 3.40 -5.11
C VAL A 216 12.29 2.15 -4.25
N TYR A 217 11.58 1.08 -4.62
CA TYR A 217 11.64 -0.18 -3.88
C TYR A 217 13.05 -0.77 -3.84
N ARG A 218 13.74 -0.82 -4.98
CA ARG A 218 15.10 -1.34 -5.11
C ARG A 218 16.12 -0.54 -4.32
N ASN A 219 15.97 0.78 -4.25
CA ASN A 219 16.88 1.62 -3.48
C ASN A 219 16.78 1.35 -1.98
N CYS A 220 15.60 0.95 -1.49
CA CYS A 220 15.38 0.54 -0.11
C CYS A 220 15.82 -0.91 0.16
N LEU A 221 15.38 -1.86 -0.67
CA LEU A 221 15.63 -3.30 -0.54
C LEU A 221 16.35 -3.85 -1.78
N PRO A 222 17.65 -3.54 -1.97
CA PRO A 222 18.38 -3.93 -3.18
C PRO A 222 18.59 -5.45 -3.30
N SER A 223 18.53 -6.18 -2.20
CA SER A 223 18.70 -7.64 -2.17
C SER A 223 17.39 -8.42 -2.29
N ASP A 224 16.23 -7.75 -2.40
CA ASP A 224 14.95 -8.43 -2.55
C ASP A 224 14.67 -8.71 -4.05
N PRO A 225 14.45 -9.97 -4.46
CA PRO A 225 14.18 -10.31 -5.87
C PRO A 225 12.93 -9.65 -6.44
N HIS A 226 11.97 -9.27 -5.60
CA HIS A 226 10.78 -8.52 -6.02
C HIS A 226 11.12 -7.16 -6.65
N ALA A 227 12.22 -6.53 -6.25
CA ALA A 227 12.66 -5.24 -6.80
C ALA A 227 13.18 -5.33 -8.25
N TYR A 228 13.23 -6.54 -8.81
CA TYR A 228 13.78 -6.85 -10.13
C TYR A 228 12.73 -7.41 -11.09
N VAL A 229 11.44 -7.30 -10.77
CA VAL A 229 10.36 -7.56 -11.74
C VAL A 229 10.59 -6.74 -13.01
N ASP A 230 10.72 -7.43 -14.13
CA ASP A 230 10.97 -6.81 -15.44
C ASP A 230 9.71 -6.81 -16.30
N LYS A 231 8.99 -7.93 -16.26
CA LYS A 231 7.84 -8.14 -17.14
C LYS A 231 6.74 -8.90 -16.41
N VAL A 232 5.51 -8.45 -16.62
CA VAL A 232 4.30 -9.14 -16.15
C VAL A 232 3.38 -9.33 -17.34
N THR A 233 2.95 -10.57 -17.56
CA THR A 233 2.04 -10.94 -18.66
C THR A 233 0.94 -11.86 -18.17
N SER A 234 -0.16 -11.92 -18.92
CA SER A 234 -1.28 -12.80 -18.63
C SER A 234 -1.54 -13.70 -19.84
N PRO A 235 -1.14 -14.99 -19.79
CA PRO A 235 -1.42 -15.93 -20.88
C PRO A 235 -2.91 -16.31 -20.93
N ALA A 236 -3.60 -16.31 -19.80
CA ALA A 236 -5.02 -16.58 -19.65
C ALA A 236 -5.60 -15.75 -18.49
N PHE A 237 -6.93 -15.60 -18.47
CA PHE A 237 -7.60 -14.99 -17.32
C PHE A 237 -7.29 -15.79 -16.05
N GLY A 238 -6.96 -15.08 -14.95
CA GLY A 238 -6.55 -15.70 -13.70
C GLY A 238 -5.11 -16.23 -13.70
N GLU A 239 -4.38 -16.14 -14.81
CA GLU A 239 -2.97 -16.55 -14.90
C GLU A 239 -2.05 -15.36 -15.12
N LEU A 240 -0.95 -15.32 -14.37
CA LEU A 240 0.16 -14.38 -14.56
C LEU A 240 1.48 -15.13 -14.77
N VAL A 241 2.30 -14.57 -15.66
CA VAL A 241 3.71 -14.93 -15.81
C VAL A 241 4.54 -13.68 -15.58
N VAL A 242 5.43 -13.76 -14.59
CA VAL A 242 6.31 -12.69 -14.14
C VAL A 242 7.74 -13.08 -14.46
N THR A 243 8.49 -12.19 -15.11
CA THR A 243 9.92 -12.36 -15.32
C THR A 243 10.65 -11.40 -14.39
N ILE A 244 11.61 -11.92 -13.62
CA ILE A 244 12.52 -11.11 -12.82
C ILE A 244 13.92 -11.14 -13.45
N LYS A 245 14.58 -9.99 -13.45
CA LYS A 245 15.97 -9.85 -13.89
C LYS A 245 16.93 -10.25 -12.79
N ASP A 246 18.10 -10.70 -13.21
CA ASP A 246 19.26 -10.89 -12.36
C ASP A 246 19.64 -9.58 -11.66
N GLY A 247 20.15 -9.70 -10.43
CA GLY A 247 20.55 -8.57 -9.61
C GLY A 247 21.26 -8.99 -8.32
N PRO A 248 21.57 -8.03 -7.42
CA PRO A 248 22.18 -8.28 -6.11
C PRO A 248 21.52 -9.36 -5.23
N TRP A 249 20.25 -9.70 -5.48
CA TRP A 249 19.56 -10.79 -4.79
C TRP A 249 20.13 -12.19 -5.11
N MET A 250 20.87 -12.34 -6.21
CA MET A 250 21.44 -13.63 -6.64
C MET A 250 22.49 -14.17 -5.68
N ASP A 251 23.15 -13.29 -4.91
CA ASP A 251 24.27 -13.66 -4.03
C ASP A 251 23.81 -14.31 -2.69
N GLY A 252 22.59 -14.85 -2.67
CA GLY A 252 22.23 -15.96 -1.77
C GLY A 252 21.86 -15.58 -0.34
N THR A 253 20.68 -14.97 -0.17
CA THR A 253 20.09 -14.75 1.17
C THR A 253 18.83 -15.58 1.44
N TYR A 254 18.30 -16.31 0.45
CA TYR A 254 17.07 -17.07 0.59
C TYR A 254 17.34 -18.57 0.62
N ASP A 255 16.78 -19.26 1.61
CA ASP A 255 16.84 -20.73 1.74
C ASP A 255 15.98 -21.48 0.70
N MET A 256 15.32 -20.74 -0.20
CA MET A 256 14.44 -21.27 -1.23
C MET A 256 14.67 -20.57 -2.57
N PRO A 257 14.27 -21.17 -3.71
CA PRO A 257 14.37 -20.53 -5.01
C PRO A 257 13.65 -19.17 -5.01
N ALA A 258 14.29 -18.15 -5.59
CA ALA A 258 13.75 -16.79 -5.60
C ALA A 258 12.39 -16.74 -6.32
N SER A 259 12.22 -17.55 -7.36
CA SER A 259 10.94 -17.66 -8.07
C SER A 259 9.79 -18.15 -7.19
N SER A 260 10.04 -19.10 -6.28
CA SER A 260 9.04 -19.60 -5.31
C SER A 260 8.71 -18.54 -4.26
N PHE A 261 9.71 -17.83 -3.74
CA PHE A 261 9.51 -16.73 -2.80
C PHE A 261 8.67 -15.60 -3.42
N VAL A 262 9.04 -15.15 -4.63
CA VAL A 262 8.33 -14.08 -5.34
C VAL A 262 6.92 -14.52 -5.73
N SER A 263 6.75 -15.73 -6.28
CA SER A 263 5.43 -16.17 -6.74
C SER A 263 4.43 -16.29 -5.59
N GLY A 264 4.85 -16.87 -4.46
CA GLY A 264 4.01 -17.02 -3.26
C GLY A 264 3.61 -15.68 -2.65
N ASN A 265 4.55 -14.74 -2.49
CA ASN A 265 4.21 -13.43 -1.91
C ASN A 265 3.40 -12.56 -2.88
N MET A 266 3.76 -12.56 -4.17
CA MET A 266 3.09 -11.73 -5.16
C MET A 266 1.64 -12.16 -5.37
N ILE A 267 1.33 -13.46 -5.41
CA ILE A 267 -0.06 -13.92 -5.59
C ILE A 267 -0.94 -13.50 -4.40
N ILE A 268 -0.41 -13.54 -3.17
CA ILE A 268 -1.11 -13.09 -1.96
C ILE A 268 -1.38 -11.59 -2.07
N LYS A 269 -0.35 -10.77 -2.27
CA LYS A 269 -0.49 -9.30 -2.30
C LYS A 269 -1.42 -8.81 -3.41
N ILE A 270 -1.45 -9.49 -4.55
CA ILE A 270 -2.43 -9.18 -5.61
C ILE A 270 -3.84 -9.52 -5.14
N ASN A 271 -4.03 -10.71 -4.57
CA ASN A 271 -5.36 -11.20 -4.22
C ASN A 271 -5.96 -10.56 -2.97
N ASP A 272 -5.14 -10.05 -2.04
CA ASP A 272 -5.59 -9.19 -0.92
C ASP A 272 -6.34 -7.95 -1.45
N LYS A 273 -5.99 -7.50 -2.67
CA LYS A 273 -6.60 -6.35 -3.33
C LYS A 273 -7.58 -6.73 -4.44
N ALA A 274 -7.49 -7.91 -5.04
CA ALA A 274 -8.36 -8.28 -6.15
C ALA A 274 -9.84 -8.35 -5.70
N ALA A 275 -10.75 -7.93 -6.58
CA ALA A 275 -12.18 -8.13 -6.34
C ALA A 275 -12.58 -9.58 -6.60
N VAL A 276 -13.74 -9.98 -6.08
CA VAL A 276 -14.31 -11.30 -6.36
C VAL A 276 -14.54 -11.46 -7.85
N GLY A 277 -14.04 -12.57 -8.40
CA GLY A 277 -14.08 -12.87 -9.82
C GLY A 277 -12.91 -12.31 -10.61
N GLU A 278 -12.00 -11.54 -10.01
CA GLU A 278 -10.83 -10.94 -10.67
C GLU A 278 -9.50 -11.45 -10.12
N GLN A 279 -9.53 -12.51 -9.30
CA GLN A 279 -8.35 -13.05 -8.65
C GLN A 279 -7.36 -13.68 -9.64
N VAL A 280 -6.09 -13.66 -9.24
CA VAL A 280 -5.05 -14.47 -9.85
C VAL A 280 -5.13 -15.86 -9.22
N GLU A 281 -5.43 -16.86 -10.02
CA GLU A 281 -5.51 -18.26 -9.60
C GLU A 281 -4.14 -18.95 -9.68
N LYS A 282 -3.29 -18.51 -10.60
CA LYS A 282 -1.96 -19.07 -10.83
C LYS A 282 -0.96 -17.98 -11.21
N LEU A 283 0.17 -17.96 -10.54
CA LEU A 283 1.26 -17.02 -10.81
C LEU A 283 2.58 -17.78 -10.97
N THR A 284 3.16 -17.73 -12.15
CA THR A 284 4.48 -18.29 -12.46
C THR A 284 5.52 -17.19 -12.50
N VAL A 285 6.63 -17.36 -11.78
CA VAL A 285 7.82 -16.50 -11.85
C VAL A 285 8.91 -17.23 -12.60
N ILE A 286 9.56 -16.54 -13.53
CA ILE A 286 10.70 -16.98 -14.31
C ILE A 286 11.88 -16.07 -13.96
N ALA A 287 12.96 -16.67 -13.48
CA ALA A 287 14.21 -16.00 -13.15
C ALA A 287 15.39 -16.72 -13.83
N ARG A 288 16.54 -16.03 -13.95
CA ARG A 288 17.79 -16.59 -14.52
C ARG A 288 17.56 -17.28 -15.86
N ASP A 289 16.88 -16.58 -16.78
CA ASP A 289 16.54 -17.07 -18.12
C ASP A 289 15.82 -18.44 -18.15
N GLY A 290 15.10 -18.79 -17.08
CA GLY A 290 14.32 -20.02 -16.96
C GLY A 290 14.96 -21.12 -16.13
N GLU A 291 16.21 -20.95 -15.66
CA GLU A 291 16.85 -21.89 -14.74
C GLU A 291 16.14 -21.97 -13.38
N ASP A 292 15.44 -20.90 -12.99
CA ASP A 292 14.70 -20.79 -11.74
C ASP A 292 13.25 -20.40 -12.03
N THR A 293 12.38 -21.40 -12.00
CA THR A 293 10.95 -21.22 -12.28
C THR A 293 10.11 -21.77 -11.14
N GLY A 294 9.21 -20.94 -10.63
CA GLY A 294 8.35 -21.23 -9.49
C GLY A 294 6.92 -20.85 -9.81
N THR A 295 5.95 -21.63 -9.34
CA THR A 295 4.52 -21.35 -9.54
C THR A 295 3.81 -21.45 -8.21
N ALA A 296 3.01 -20.44 -7.91
CA ALA A 296 2.09 -20.44 -6.78
C ALA A 296 0.65 -20.55 -7.29
N LEU A 297 -0.17 -21.33 -6.58
CA LEU A 297 -1.60 -21.48 -6.85
C LEU A 297 -2.40 -20.83 -5.72
N ARG A 298 -3.48 -20.13 -6.06
CA ARG A 298 -4.31 -19.45 -5.05
C ARG A 298 -4.90 -20.41 -4.03
N GLU A 299 -5.28 -21.62 -4.46
CA GLU A 299 -5.89 -22.64 -3.60
C GLU A 299 -4.98 -23.09 -2.46
N GLU A 300 -3.65 -22.92 -2.58
CA GLU A 300 -2.68 -23.24 -1.54
C GLU A 300 -2.79 -22.32 -0.32
N TRP A 301 -3.46 -21.16 -0.47
CA TRP A 301 -3.53 -20.09 0.52
C TRP A 301 -4.94 -19.86 1.08
N MET A 302 -5.95 -20.61 0.62
CA MET A 302 -7.35 -20.46 1.08
C MET A 302 -7.70 -21.32 2.30
N GLN A 303 -6.71 -21.65 3.16
CA GLN A 303 -6.92 -22.49 4.36
C GLN A 303 -7.31 -21.69 5.59
#